data_AF-A0A936XQ24-F1
#
_entry.id   AF-A0A936XQ24-F1
#
_cell.length_a   1.000
_cell.length_b   1.000
_cell.length_c   1.000
_cell.angle_alpha   90.00
_cell.angle_beta   90.00
_cell.angle_gamma   90.00
#
_symmetry.space_group_name_H-M   'P 1'
#
loop_
_entity.id
_entity.type
_entity.pdbx_description
1 polymer ?
#
loop_
_entity_poly.entity_id
_entity_poly.type
_entity_poly.pdbx_seq_one_letter_code
_entity_poly.pdbx_strand_id
1 'polypeptide(L)'
;MTPRIPKTNAGAVKKARLALPIFNSIENIDARRGYKRCATPGVGVGIIGGPQGTTDFWRDNSGSIIVRFSSRGDVYCYSVRHATGAPMTDEYIDNSFVWYVEAILLAWISDDPDYSPSSYFRESK
;
A
#
# COMPACT_ATOMS: atom_id res chain seq x y z
N MET A 1 -19.97 38.12 36.57
CA MET A 1 -20.07 36.68 36.22
C MET A 1 -19.32 36.48 34.90
N THR A 2 -18.13 35.88 34.94
CA THR A 2 -17.29 35.68 33.76
C THR A 2 -17.31 34.19 33.41
N PRO A 3 -17.60 33.78 32.15
CA PRO A 3 -17.70 32.37 31.83
C PRO A 3 -16.31 31.72 31.78
N ARG A 4 -16.15 30.57 32.45
CA ARG A 4 -14.95 29.73 32.35
C ARG A 4 -14.96 28.97 31.03
N ILE A 5 -13.98 29.23 30.18
CA ILE A 5 -13.69 28.44 28.99
C ILE A 5 -13.07 27.10 29.46
N PRO A 6 -13.57 25.93 29.02
CA PRO A 6 -12.93 24.67 29.35
C PRO A 6 -11.55 24.61 28.69
N LYS A 7 -10.51 24.31 29.48
CA LYS A 7 -9.19 23.97 28.93
C LYS A 7 -9.35 22.69 28.13
N THR A 8 -9.34 22.79 26.81
CA THR A 8 -9.18 21.63 25.94
C THR A 8 -7.83 21.02 26.27
N ASN A 9 -7.86 19.79 26.80
CA ASN A 9 -6.68 18.97 26.92
C ASN A 9 -6.11 18.82 25.50
N ALA A 10 -5.03 19.56 25.22
CA ALA A 10 -4.13 19.31 24.11
C ALA A 10 -3.40 17.98 24.39
N GLY A 11 -4.16 16.89 24.40
CA GLY A 11 -3.67 15.54 24.48
C GLY A 11 -2.94 15.22 23.19
N ALA A 12 -1.62 15.38 23.24
CA ALA A 12 -0.62 14.70 22.43
C ALA A 12 -1.16 13.89 21.25
N VAL A 13 -1.48 14.56 20.15
CA VAL A 13 -1.39 13.89 18.84
C VAL A 13 0.11 13.83 18.54
N LYS A 14 0.80 12.88 19.18
CA LYS A 14 2.02 12.34 18.58
C LYS A 14 1.54 11.82 17.23
N LYS A 15 1.76 12.61 16.17
CA LYS A 15 1.82 12.08 14.81
C LYS A 15 2.91 11.02 14.89
N ALA A 16 2.52 9.77 15.17
CA ALA A 16 3.33 8.64 14.83
C ALA A 16 3.61 8.87 13.35
N ARG A 17 4.86 9.20 13.05
CA ARG A 17 5.36 9.15 11.68
C ARG A 17 5.07 7.70 11.30
N LEU A 18 3.97 7.45 10.59
CA LEU A 18 3.56 6.10 10.22
C LEU A 18 4.75 5.55 9.46
N ALA A 19 5.48 4.66 10.12
CA ALA A 19 6.69 4.10 9.56
C ALA A 19 6.27 3.35 8.29
N LEU A 20 6.98 3.59 7.20
CA LEU A 20 6.55 3.14 5.88
C LEU A 20 6.47 1.61 5.82
N PRO A 21 5.50 1.05 5.09
CA PRO A 21 5.41 -0.38 4.90
C PRO A 21 6.69 -0.93 4.23
N ILE A 22 7.07 -2.15 4.63
CA ILE A 22 8.14 -2.90 3.97
C ILE A 22 7.50 -3.78 2.91
N PHE A 23 8.05 -3.74 1.69
CA PHE A 23 7.62 -4.56 0.56
C PHE A 23 8.71 -5.58 0.21
N ASN A 24 8.36 -6.86 0.19
CA ASN A 24 9.26 -7.93 -0.25
C ASN A 24 8.68 -8.60 -1.49
N SER A 25 9.46 -8.68 -2.56
CA SER A 25 9.06 -9.32 -3.82
C SER A 25 8.69 -10.79 -3.60
N ILE A 26 7.65 -11.25 -4.29
CA ILE A 26 7.26 -12.65 -4.36
C ILE A 26 7.03 -13.06 -5.82
N GLU A 27 7.28 -14.33 -6.13
CA GLU A 27 7.25 -14.82 -7.51
C GLU A 27 5.85 -14.80 -8.13
N ASN A 28 4.81 -15.22 -7.39
CA ASN A 28 3.45 -15.23 -7.92
C ASN A 28 2.36 -15.41 -6.85
N ILE A 29 1.14 -15.04 -7.21
CA ILE A 29 -0.09 -15.26 -6.42
C ILE A 29 -0.87 -16.42 -7.04
N ASP A 30 -1.20 -17.43 -6.23
CA ASP A 30 -1.98 -18.58 -6.68
C ASP A 30 -3.12 -18.89 -5.69
N ALA A 31 -4.37 -18.70 -6.14
CA ALA A 31 -5.54 -18.99 -5.33
C ALA A 31 -5.62 -20.46 -4.88
N ARG A 32 -5.07 -21.41 -5.66
CA ARG A 32 -5.00 -22.83 -5.30
C ARG A 32 -4.03 -23.10 -4.16
N ARG A 33 -3.06 -22.20 -3.96
CA ARG A 33 -2.12 -22.22 -2.82
C ARG A 33 -2.68 -21.48 -1.60
N GLY A 34 -3.96 -21.11 -1.63
CA GLY A 34 -4.69 -20.53 -0.51
C GLY A 34 -4.67 -19.00 -0.46
N TYR A 35 -4.16 -18.34 -1.51
CA TYR A 35 -4.25 -16.89 -1.61
C TYR A 35 -5.71 -16.46 -1.80
N LYS A 36 -6.13 -15.42 -1.09
CA LYS A 36 -7.51 -14.89 -1.14
C LYS A 36 -7.48 -13.40 -1.45
N ARG A 37 -8.43 -12.91 -2.26
CA ARG A 37 -8.59 -11.47 -2.47
C ARG A 37 -9.04 -10.80 -1.17
N CYS A 38 -8.50 -9.62 -0.88
CA CYS A 38 -8.99 -8.78 0.21
C CYS A 38 -10.37 -8.21 -0.13
N ALA A 39 -11.14 -7.82 0.88
CA ALA A 39 -12.43 -7.16 0.69
C ALA A 39 -12.26 -5.74 0.12
N THR A 40 -11.22 -5.03 0.55
CA THR A 40 -10.87 -3.72 0.01
C THR A 40 -10.41 -3.88 -1.44
N PRO A 41 -11.03 -3.17 -2.40
CA PRO A 41 -10.61 -3.22 -3.79
C PRO A 41 -9.23 -2.58 -3.96
N GLY A 42 -8.50 -3.00 -4.99
CA GLY A 42 -7.30 -2.30 -5.41
C GLY A 42 -7.59 -0.95 -6.06
N VAL A 43 -6.55 -0.31 -6.59
CA VAL A 43 -6.64 1.02 -7.22
C VAL A 43 -6.26 0.95 -8.69
N GLY A 44 -6.81 1.88 -9.48
CA GLY A 44 -6.42 2.08 -10.88
C GLY A 44 -6.03 3.52 -11.12
N VAL A 45 -4.95 3.73 -11.87
CA VAL A 45 -4.48 5.07 -12.28
C VAL A 45 -4.15 5.07 -13.76
N GLY A 46 -4.21 6.25 -14.39
CA GLY A 46 -3.90 6.39 -15.80
C GLY A 46 -3.42 7.79 -16.15
N ILE A 47 -2.51 7.87 -17.11
CA ILE A 47 -2.04 9.11 -17.70
C ILE A 47 -2.84 9.36 -18.97
N ILE A 48 -3.36 10.58 -19.18
CA ILE A 48 -4.15 10.91 -20.36
C ILE A 48 -3.30 10.68 -21.62
N GLY A 49 -3.76 9.80 -22.51
CA GLY A 49 -3.01 9.39 -23.71
C GLY A 49 -1.78 8.52 -23.44
N GLY A 50 -1.61 8.05 -22.19
CA GLY A 50 -0.46 7.31 -21.73
C GLY A 50 -0.79 5.92 -21.14
N PRO A 51 0.14 5.33 -20.38
CA PRO A 51 -0.07 4.04 -19.72
C PRO A 51 -1.18 4.09 -18.66
N GLN A 52 -1.73 2.92 -18.38
CA GLN A 52 -2.68 2.66 -17.30
C GLN A 52 -2.12 1.56 -16.41
N GLY A 53 -2.30 1.71 -15.11
CA GLY A 53 -1.89 0.75 -14.11
C GLY A 53 -3.04 0.38 -13.19
N THR A 54 -2.99 -0.83 -12.64
CA THR A 54 -3.93 -1.31 -11.63
C THR A 54 -3.20 -2.03 -10.51
N THR A 55 -3.82 -2.09 -9.34
CA THR A 55 -3.42 -2.97 -8.25
C THR A 55 -4.56 -3.90 -7.82
N ASP A 56 -4.19 -5.00 -7.18
CA ASP A 56 -5.10 -5.85 -6.41
C ASP A 56 -4.47 -6.20 -5.07
N PHE A 57 -5.31 -6.30 -4.03
CA PHE A 57 -4.89 -6.75 -2.71
C PHE A 57 -5.28 -8.20 -2.46
N TRP A 58 -4.32 -8.99 -2.01
CA TRP A 58 -4.49 -10.40 -1.67
C TRP A 58 -3.97 -10.67 -0.27
N ARG A 59 -4.37 -11.81 0.28
CA ARG A 59 -3.80 -12.42 1.48
C ARG A 59 -3.19 -13.76 1.15
N ASP A 60 -2.08 -14.07 1.79
CA ASP A 60 -1.54 -15.42 1.82
C ASP A 60 -2.10 -16.23 3.02
N ASN A 61 -1.69 -17.49 3.14
CA ASN A 61 -2.10 -18.37 4.24
C ASN A 61 -1.58 -17.95 5.62
N SER A 62 -0.56 -17.10 5.67
CA SER A 62 -0.03 -16.54 6.93
C SER A 62 -0.82 -15.30 7.39
N GLY A 63 -1.77 -14.83 6.59
CA GLY A 63 -2.49 -13.59 6.82
C GLY A 63 -1.69 -12.35 6.40
N SER A 64 -0.58 -12.48 5.68
CA SER A 64 0.16 -11.33 5.16
C SER A 64 -0.56 -10.71 3.96
N ILE A 65 -0.57 -9.38 3.89
CA ILE A 65 -1.11 -8.66 2.73
C ILE A 65 -0.11 -8.73 1.59
N ILE A 66 -0.61 -8.99 0.39
CA ILE A 66 0.11 -8.98 -0.86
C ILE A 66 -0.49 -7.90 -1.75
N VAL A 67 0.35 -7.05 -2.31
CA VAL A 67 -0.05 -6.08 -3.33
C VAL A 67 0.45 -6.58 -4.68
N ARG A 68 -0.47 -6.76 -5.61
CA ARG A 68 -0.16 -7.03 -7.01
C ARG A 68 -0.26 -5.73 -7.79
N PHE A 69 0.79 -5.33 -8.48
CA PHE A 69 0.82 -4.23 -9.43
C PHE A 69 0.75 -4.79 -10.85
N SER A 70 0.01 -4.13 -11.74
CA SER A 70 -0.13 -4.56 -13.13
C SER A 70 -0.23 -3.37 -14.08
N SER A 71 0.55 -3.38 -15.16
CA SER A 71 0.55 -2.36 -16.22
C SER A 71 1.11 -2.98 -17.50
N ARG A 72 0.50 -2.71 -18.66
CA ARG A 72 0.99 -3.13 -20.00
C ARG A 72 1.37 -4.62 -20.19
N GLY A 73 0.91 -5.51 -19.32
CA GLY A 73 1.21 -6.95 -19.36
C GLY A 73 2.22 -7.39 -18.29
N ASP A 74 2.94 -6.44 -17.68
CA ASP A 74 3.83 -6.69 -16.56
C ASP A 74 3.06 -6.81 -15.25
N VAL A 75 3.48 -7.77 -14.43
CA VAL A 75 2.86 -8.07 -13.14
C VAL A 75 3.94 -8.25 -12.09
N TYR A 76 3.84 -7.48 -11.01
CA TYR A 76 4.75 -7.56 -9.87
C TYR A 76 3.95 -7.77 -8.58
N CYS A 77 4.40 -8.70 -7.75
CA CYS A 77 3.73 -9.06 -6.51
C CYS A 77 4.65 -8.82 -5.32
N TYR A 78 4.14 -8.21 -4.26
CA TYR A 78 4.92 -7.92 -3.06
C TYR A 78 4.14 -8.23 -1.80
N SER A 79 4.76 -8.94 -0.87
CA SER A 79 4.25 -9.04 0.50
C SER A 79 4.53 -7.75 1.27
N VAL A 80 3.56 -7.30 2.07
CA VAL A 80 3.61 -6.05 2.82
C VAL A 80 3.60 -6.32 4.31
N ARG A 81 4.52 -5.67 5.02
CA ARG A 81 4.65 -5.74 6.48
C ARG A 81 4.72 -4.34 7.06
N HIS A 82 4.34 -4.22 8.33
CA HIS A 82 4.68 -3.02 9.10
C HIS A 82 6.20 -2.79 9.08
N ALA A 83 6.63 -1.54 9.25
CA ALA A 83 8.05 -1.22 9.42
C ALA A 83 8.71 -1.97 10.59
N THR A 84 7.92 -2.42 11.56
CA THR A 84 8.36 -3.25 12.69
C THR A 84 8.55 -4.73 12.31
N GLY A 85 8.23 -5.13 11.08
CA GLY A 85 8.24 -6.51 10.60
C GLY A 85 6.96 -7.31 10.86
N ALA A 86 6.03 -6.74 11.64
CA ALA A 86 4.75 -7.40 11.96
C ALA A 86 3.85 -7.56 10.71
N PRO A 87 3.06 -8.65 10.62
CA PRO A 87 2.03 -8.79 9.57
C PRO A 87 1.00 -7.67 9.65
N MET A 88 0.52 -7.20 8.50
CA MET A 88 -0.56 -6.22 8.43
C MET A 88 -1.94 -6.88 8.46
N THR A 89 -2.87 -6.30 9.23
CA THR A 89 -4.28 -6.74 9.32
C THR A 89 -5.16 -6.01 8.29
N ASP A 90 -6.43 -6.41 8.14
CA ASP A 90 -7.33 -5.84 7.09
C ASP A 90 -7.64 -4.38 7.38
N GLU A 91 -7.67 -4.01 8.67
CA GLU A 91 -7.86 -2.64 9.12
C GLU A 91 -6.72 -1.71 8.64
N TYR A 92 -5.59 -2.28 8.20
CA TYR A 92 -4.48 -1.53 7.66
C TYR A 92 -4.65 -1.20 6.17
N ILE A 93 -5.54 -1.87 5.44
CA ILE A 93 -5.90 -1.47 4.07
C ILE A 93 -6.91 -0.32 4.16
N ASP A 94 -6.47 0.77 4.79
CA ASP A 94 -7.21 2.02 4.93
C ASP A 94 -6.90 2.98 3.77
N ASN A 95 -7.55 4.13 3.75
CA ASN A 95 -7.32 5.14 2.72
C ASN A 95 -5.86 5.62 2.67
N SER A 96 -5.15 5.62 3.80
CA SER A 96 -3.76 6.06 3.87
C SER A 96 -2.83 5.10 3.12
N PHE A 97 -3.00 3.79 3.35
CA PHE A 97 -2.26 2.75 2.65
C PHE A 97 -2.63 2.70 1.17
N VAL A 98 -3.92 2.81 0.86
CA VAL A 98 -4.43 2.82 -0.52
C VAL A 98 -3.84 3.99 -1.31
N TRP A 99 -3.84 5.21 -0.77
CA TRP A 99 -3.20 6.37 -1.40
C TRP A 99 -1.69 6.22 -1.55
N TYR A 100 -1.03 5.56 -0.60
CA TYR A 100 0.40 5.27 -0.71
C TYR A 100 0.69 4.31 -1.87
N VAL A 101 -0.08 3.23 -2.00
CA VAL A 101 0.02 2.28 -3.13
C VAL A 101 -0.33 2.96 -4.45
N GLU A 102 -1.35 3.82 -4.48
CA GLU A 102 -1.73 4.60 -5.66
C GLU A 102 -0.59 5.52 -6.13
N ALA A 103 0.10 6.19 -5.19
CA ALA A 103 1.24 7.03 -5.51
C ALA A 103 2.42 6.25 -6.10
N ILE A 104 2.70 5.04 -5.59
CA ILE A 104 3.70 4.13 -6.16
C ILE A 104 3.28 3.72 -7.58
N LEU A 105 2.03 3.30 -7.76
CA LEU A 105 1.50 2.87 -9.05
C LEU A 105 1.62 4.00 -10.08
N LEU A 106 1.25 5.23 -9.71
CA LEU A 106 1.33 6.39 -10.59
C LEU A 106 2.78 6.74 -10.95
N ALA A 107 3.69 6.72 -9.96
CA ALA A 107 5.11 6.97 -10.20
C ALA A 107 5.71 5.91 -11.14
N TRP A 108 5.40 4.63 -10.91
CA TRP A 108 5.87 3.54 -11.74
C TRP A 108 5.40 3.64 -13.19
N ILE A 109 4.11 3.91 -13.43
CA ILE A 109 3.62 4.03 -14.80
C ILE A 109 4.06 5.32 -15.50
N SER A 110 4.52 6.34 -14.76
CA SER A 110 4.89 7.65 -15.32
C SER A 110 6.33 7.75 -15.80
N ASP A 111 7.24 6.98 -15.21
CA ASP A 111 8.68 7.14 -15.43
C ASP A 111 9.14 6.23 -16.58
N ASP A 112 9.13 4.92 -16.36
CA ASP A 112 9.37 3.88 -17.37
C ASP A 112 8.88 2.52 -16.83
N PRO A 113 7.84 1.88 -17.42
CA PRO A 113 7.29 0.64 -16.91
C PRO A 113 8.24 -0.56 -17.04
N ASP A 114 9.37 -0.44 -17.74
CA ASP A 114 10.35 -1.52 -17.94
C ASP A 114 11.05 -1.95 -16.63
N TYR A 115 10.90 -1.18 -15.55
CA TYR A 115 11.44 -1.51 -14.23
C TYR A 115 10.36 -1.87 -13.21
N SER A 116 10.70 -2.76 -12.28
CA SER A 116 9.83 -3.14 -11.16
C SER A 116 9.42 -1.93 -10.30
N PRO A 117 8.15 -1.85 -9.81
CA PRO A 117 7.68 -0.82 -8.86
C PRO A 117 8.53 -0.65 -7.60
N SER A 118 9.42 -1.61 -7.32
CA SER A 118 10.27 -1.62 -6.13
C SER A 118 11.19 -0.41 -5.99
N SER A 119 11.59 0.23 -7.08
CA SER A 119 12.40 1.47 -7.04
C SER A 119 11.66 2.64 -6.37
N TYR A 120 10.33 2.59 -6.30
CA TYR A 120 9.48 3.61 -5.68
C TYR A 120 9.11 3.30 -4.23
N PHE A 121 9.47 2.12 -3.72
CA PHE A 121 9.39 1.83 -2.29
C PHE A 121 10.52 2.61 -1.63
N ARG A 122 10.20 3.74 -0.97
CA ARG A 122 11.22 4.60 -0.37
C ARG A 122 12.21 3.78 0.47
N GLU A 123 13.51 3.94 0.16
CA GLU A 123 14.60 3.43 1.00
C GLU A 123 14.40 3.95 2.43
N SER A 124 14.15 3.03 3.36
CA SER A 124 14.23 3.33 4.79
C SER A 124 15.72 3.55 5.11
N LYS A 125 16.20 4.78 4.94
CA LYS A 125 17.49 5.23 5.50
C LYS A 125 17.31 5.66 6.95
#